data_AF-A0A3N7H698-F1
#
_entry.id   AF-A0A3N7H698-F1
#
_cell.length_a   1.000
_cell.length_b   1.000
_cell.length_c   1.000
_cell.angle_alpha   90.00
_cell.angle_beta   90.00
_cell.angle_gamma   90.00
#
_symmetry.space_group_name_H-M   'P 1'
#
loop_
_entity.id
_entity.type
_entity.pdbx_description
1 polymer ?
#
loop_
_entity_poly.entity_id
_entity_poly.type
_entity_poly.pdbx_seq_one_letter_code
_entity_poly.pdbx_strand_id
1 'polypeptide(L)'
;MCEHKLAPNLPYMKSLFLGWFEPFTDAIAKEQELIRTGKSRQGYAPYFDLLPADKMSVIAMHQLAAMVMTGGEHGCARVVTAACTIGDAIEQEIRIHNILEKTRKKKEKSNDSKNGVEGESTAVMKEQENLRKKVTDLIKKQKLPAVRKIVKGKDDSKPWNADARAKVGSRLIELLLQTAYIQPPCDQLAAIPSEPRPAFVHTFRTVSYERRARKNMVLFNVTH
;
A
#
# COMPACT_ATOMS: atom_id res chain seq x y z
N MET A 1 -6.60 30.67 -4.84
CA MET A 1 -6.99 30.40 -6.24
C MET A 1 -6.53 28.98 -6.54
N CYS A 2 -7.46 28.05 -6.82
CA CYS A 2 -7.11 26.67 -7.16
C CYS A 2 -6.65 26.62 -8.62
N GLU A 3 -5.34 26.65 -8.83
CA GLU A 3 -4.77 26.21 -10.09
C GLU A 3 -4.80 24.67 -10.13
N HIS A 4 -4.96 24.09 -11.32
CA HIS A 4 -5.19 22.67 -11.62
C HIS A 4 -6.67 22.25 -11.72
N LYS A 5 -7.25 22.58 -12.87
CA LYS A 5 -8.33 21.78 -13.50
C LYS A 5 -7.79 20.38 -13.80
N LEU A 6 -7.93 19.46 -12.87
CA LEU A 6 -7.63 18.04 -13.11
C LEU A 6 -8.86 17.37 -13.75
N ALA A 7 -8.80 17.21 -15.07
CA ALA A 7 -9.60 16.30 -15.90
C ALA A 7 -11.15 16.33 -15.68
N PRO A 8 -11.90 17.17 -16.43
CA PRO A 8 -13.34 17.40 -16.21
C PRO A 8 -14.26 16.18 -16.43
N ASN A 9 -13.78 15.08 -17.03
CA ASN A 9 -14.60 13.91 -17.39
C ASN A 9 -14.15 12.60 -16.72
N LEU A 10 -13.35 12.69 -15.66
CA LEU A 10 -12.94 11.51 -14.92
C LEU A 10 -14.05 11.17 -13.89
N PRO A 11 -14.54 9.91 -13.79
CA PRO A 11 -15.49 9.53 -12.76
C PRO A 11 -15.00 10.01 -11.39
N TYR A 12 -15.84 10.70 -10.62
CA TYR A 12 -15.48 11.45 -9.41
C TYR A 12 -14.50 10.72 -8.47
N MET A 13 -14.64 9.40 -8.29
CA MET A 13 -13.71 8.62 -7.48
C MET A 13 -12.26 8.61 -7.99
N LYS A 14 -12.05 8.59 -9.31
CA LYS A 14 -10.71 8.58 -9.88
C LYS A 14 -10.01 9.95 -9.74
N SER A 15 -10.76 11.06 -9.74
CA SER A 15 -10.18 12.37 -9.46
C SER A 15 -9.81 12.52 -7.98
N LEU A 16 -10.62 11.97 -7.07
CA LEU A 16 -10.29 11.87 -5.65
C LEU A 16 -9.00 11.08 -5.42
N PHE A 17 -8.88 9.88 -6.00
CA PHE A 17 -7.66 9.08 -5.90
C PHE A 17 -6.43 9.82 -6.43
N LEU A 18 -6.56 10.52 -7.55
CA LEU A 18 -5.44 11.31 -8.08
C LEU A 18 -5.06 12.44 -7.12
N GLY A 19 -6.05 13.12 -6.53
CA GLY A 19 -5.83 14.19 -5.55
C GLY A 19 -5.21 13.73 -4.23
N TRP A 20 -5.46 12.49 -3.80
CA TRP A 20 -4.88 11.95 -2.57
C TRP A 20 -3.50 11.35 -2.76
N PHE A 21 -3.16 10.93 -3.98
CA PHE A 21 -1.97 10.12 -4.26
C PHE A 21 -0.67 10.83 -3.90
N GLU A 22 -0.47 12.06 -4.39
CA GLU A 22 0.76 12.82 -4.17
C GLU A 22 0.95 13.20 -2.68
N PRO A 23 -0.05 13.83 -2.00
CA PRO A 23 0.07 14.13 -0.57
C PRO A 23 0.34 12.90 0.30
N PHE A 24 -0.27 11.76 -0.03
CA PHE A 24 -0.06 10.52 0.70
C PHE A 24 1.32 9.92 0.44
N THR A 25 1.79 9.95 -0.81
CA THR A 25 3.12 9.48 -1.20
C THR A 25 4.20 10.29 -0.50
N ASP A 26 4.06 11.62 -0.46
CA ASP A 26 5.00 12.51 0.22
C ASP A 26 5.06 12.27 1.73
N ALA A 27 3.90 12.02 2.36
CA ALA A 27 3.83 11.70 3.77
C ALA A 27 4.54 10.36 4.08
N ILE A 28 4.40 9.34 3.22
CA ILE A 28 5.11 8.07 3.35
C ILE A 28 6.62 8.28 3.14
N ALA A 29 7.02 9.02 2.10
CA ALA A 29 8.43 9.30 1.81
C ALA A 29 9.11 10.04 2.96
N LYS A 30 8.39 10.99 3.60
CA LYS A 30 8.86 11.69 4.79
C LYS A 30 9.05 10.75 5.97
N GLU A 31 8.13 9.82 6.22
CA GLU A 31 8.30 8.79 7.25
C GLU A 31 9.50 7.89 6.97
N GLN A 32 9.70 7.46 5.71
CA GLN A 32 10.85 6.68 5.29
C GLN A 32 12.18 7.43 5.51
N GLU A 33 12.23 8.73 5.23
CA GLU A 33 13.40 9.57 5.54
C GLU A 33 13.69 9.65 7.04
N LEU A 34 12.66 9.76 7.88
CA LEU A 34 12.82 9.73 9.34
C LEU A 34 13.37 8.39 9.83
N ILE A 35 12.97 7.28 9.20
CA ILE A 35 13.51 5.95 9.49
C ILE A 35 14.99 5.86 9.06
N ARG A 36 15.32 6.28 7.83
CA ARG A 36 16.70 6.25 7.29
C ARG A 36 17.67 7.10 8.11
N THR A 37 17.21 8.24 8.63
CA THR A 37 18.00 9.11 9.51
C THR A 37 18.05 8.65 10.97
N GLY A 38 17.43 7.51 11.30
CA GLY A 38 17.42 6.95 12.66
C GLY A 38 16.56 7.71 13.67
N LYS A 39 15.72 8.64 13.19
CA LYS A 39 14.83 9.48 14.01
C LYS A 39 13.52 8.79 14.37
N SER A 40 13.16 7.71 13.67
CA SER A 40 12.01 6.85 13.98
C SER A 40 12.49 5.51 14.57
N ARG A 41 12.12 5.22 15.82
CA ARG A 41 12.40 3.93 16.50
C ARG A 41 11.15 3.05 16.61
N GLN A 42 10.17 3.29 15.74
CA GLN A 42 8.89 2.60 15.78
C GLN A 42 9.04 1.12 15.41
N GLY A 43 8.20 0.25 15.97
CA GLY A 43 8.26 -1.19 15.72
C GLY A 43 8.01 -1.59 14.25
N TYR A 44 7.42 -0.71 13.43
CA TYR A 44 7.26 -0.92 11.99
C TYR A 44 8.46 -0.47 11.15
N ALA A 45 9.38 0.34 11.71
CA ALA A 45 10.44 0.99 10.97
C ALA A 45 11.30 0.03 10.11
N PRO A 46 11.70 -1.17 10.60
CA PRO A 46 12.49 -2.11 9.80
C PRO A 46 11.80 -2.60 8.51
N TYR A 47 10.48 -2.46 8.45
CA TYR A 47 9.63 -2.98 7.37
C TYR A 47 9.17 -1.90 6.40
N PHE A 48 9.12 -0.65 6.86
CA PHE A 48 8.43 0.45 6.17
C PHE A 48 9.27 1.11 5.07
N ASP A 49 10.60 0.96 5.10
CA ASP A 49 11.54 1.46 4.09
C ASP A 49 11.93 0.40 3.03
N LEU A 50 11.24 -0.76 3.03
CA LEU A 50 11.53 -1.88 2.11
C LEU A 50 10.82 -1.77 0.76
N LEU A 51 9.84 -0.87 0.63
CA LEU A 51 9.10 -0.63 -0.60
C LEU A 51 9.06 0.88 -0.91
N PRO A 52 9.24 1.28 -2.18
CA PRO A 52 9.05 2.66 -2.59
C PRO A 52 7.68 3.24 -2.18
N ALA A 53 7.67 4.51 -1.77
CA ALA A 53 6.49 5.20 -1.24
C ALA A 53 5.31 5.22 -2.22
N ASP A 54 5.56 5.40 -3.52
CA ASP A 54 4.56 5.40 -4.59
C ASP A 54 3.78 4.07 -4.61
N LYS A 55 4.48 2.94 -4.53
CA LYS A 55 3.86 1.61 -4.51
C LYS A 55 3.06 1.37 -3.24
N MET A 56 3.60 1.77 -2.08
CA MET A 56 2.88 1.67 -0.80
C MET A 56 1.56 2.46 -0.85
N SER A 57 1.61 3.67 -1.42
CA SER A 57 0.47 4.57 -1.56
C SER A 57 -0.64 3.94 -2.39
N VAL A 58 -0.31 3.47 -3.59
CA VAL A 58 -1.27 2.81 -4.49
C VAL A 58 -1.92 1.60 -3.81
N ILE A 59 -1.12 0.73 -3.17
CA ILE A 59 -1.63 -0.48 -2.51
C ILE A 59 -2.58 -0.12 -1.38
N ALA A 60 -2.19 0.79 -0.48
CA ALA A 60 -3.00 1.15 0.68
C ALA A 60 -4.32 1.83 0.27
N MET A 61 -4.26 2.78 -0.67
CA MET A 61 -5.45 3.47 -1.18
C MET A 61 -6.45 2.50 -1.83
N HIS A 62 -5.97 1.63 -2.72
CA HIS A 62 -6.83 0.68 -3.42
C HIS A 62 -7.44 -0.34 -2.46
N GLN A 63 -6.65 -0.86 -1.53
CA GLN A 63 -7.13 -1.86 -0.59
C GLN A 63 -8.16 -1.27 0.37
N LEU A 64 -7.91 -0.07 0.89
CA LEU A 64 -8.83 0.59 1.81
C LEU A 64 -10.14 0.95 1.13
N ALA A 65 -10.08 1.53 -0.07
CA ALA A 65 -11.28 1.83 -0.84
C ALA A 65 -12.07 0.57 -1.21
N ALA A 66 -11.40 -0.52 -1.62
CA ALA A 66 -12.07 -1.78 -1.87
C ALA A 66 -12.83 -2.26 -0.63
N MET A 67 -12.18 -2.27 0.55
CA MET A 67 -12.82 -2.69 1.80
C MET A 67 -14.01 -1.81 2.18
N VAL A 68 -13.90 -0.50 2.01
CA VAL A 68 -14.97 0.47 2.28
C VAL A 68 -16.13 0.30 1.29
N MET A 69 -15.84 0.10 0.00
CA MET A 69 -16.86 0.03 -1.06
C MET A 69 -17.55 -1.34 -1.16
N THR A 70 -16.85 -2.43 -0.81
CA THR A 70 -17.42 -3.80 -0.84
C THR A 70 -17.86 -4.29 0.53
N GLY A 71 -17.51 -3.57 1.60
CA GLY A 71 -17.94 -3.88 2.96
C GLY A 71 -19.44 -3.60 3.11
N GLY A 72 -20.23 -4.63 3.45
CA GLY A 72 -21.67 -4.49 3.67
C GLY A 72 -22.09 -3.55 4.82
N GLU A 73 -21.12 -2.96 5.51
CA GLU A 73 -21.30 -2.01 6.61
C GLU A 73 -21.30 -0.56 6.10
N HIS A 74 -22.17 -0.18 5.16
CA HIS A 74 -22.46 1.23 4.81
C HIS A 74 -21.24 2.13 4.58
N GLY A 75 -20.25 1.70 3.78
CA GLY A 75 -19.06 2.53 3.54
C GLY A 75 -18.07 2.54 4.70
N CYS A 76 -18.12 1.51 5.55
CA CYS A 76 -17.21 1.35 6.69
C CYS A 76 -16.29 0.13 6.57
N ALA A 77 -15.09 0.24 7.16
CA ALA A 77 -14.18 -0.90 7.33
C ALA A 77 -13.68 -1.01 8.78
N ARG A 78 -13.60 -2.23 9.31
CA ARG A 78 -12.98 -2.47 10.63
C ARG A 78 -11.49 -2.19 10.55
N VAL A 79 -11.00 -1.30 11.41
CA VAL A 79 -9.61 -0.79 11.36
C VAL A 79 -8.58 -1.91 11.49
N VAL A 80 -8.79 -2.85 12.42
CA VAL A 80 -7.88 -4.00 12.62
C VAL A 80 -7.81 -4.87 11.36
N THR A 81 -8.96 -5.15 10.74
CA THR A 81 -9.00 -5.93 9.50
C THR A 81 -8.28 -5.19 8.38
N ALA A 82 -8.57 -3.89 8.24
CA ALA A 82 -7.94 -3.05 7.23
C ALA A 82 -6.42 -2.99 7.37
N ALA A 83 -5.93 -2.78 8.59
CA ALA A 83 -4.51 -2.72 8.89
C ALA A 83 -3.81 -4.06 8.55
N CYS A 84 -4.37 -5.19 8.98
CA CYS A 84 -3.81 -6.50 8.65
C CYS A 84 -3.79 -6.75 7.14
N THR A 85 -4.90 -6.47 6.46
CA THR A 85 -5.06 -6.70 5.02
C THR A 85 -4.15 -5.81 4.16
N ILE A 86 -3.92 -4.55 4.56
CA ILE A 86 -2.94 -3.68 3.92
C ILE A 86 -1.52 -4.18 4.21
N GLY A 87 -1.20 -4.52 5.45
CA GLY A 87 0.13 -5.04 5.83
C GLY A 87 0.49 -6.34 5.09
N ASP A 88 -0.45 -7.26 4.93
CA ASP A 88 -0.28 -8.47 4.12
C ASP A 88 0.01 -8.11 2.66
N ALA A 89 -0.72 -7.17 2.06
CA ALA A 89 -0.51 -6.75 0.67
C ALA A 89 0.87 -6.12 0.47
N ILE A 90 1.31 -5.27 1.40
CA ILE A 90 2.64 -4.64 1.39
C ILE A 90 3.75 -5.70 1.50
N GLU A 91 3.63 -6.65 2.43
CA GLU A 91 4.61 -7.74 2.56
C GLU A 91 4.70 -8.54 1.24
N GLN A 92 3.55 -8.89 0.65
CA GLN A 92 3.56 -9.61 -0.64
C GLN A 92 4.22 -8.81 -1.76
N GLU A 93 3.93 -7.51 -1.86
CA GLU A 93 4.55 -6.65 -2.86
C GLU A 93 6.06 -6.56 -2.65
N ILE A 94 6.55 -6.40 -1.41
CA ILE A 94 7.99 -6.36 -1.12
C ILE A 94 8.69 -7.64 -1.58
N ARG A 95 8.08 -8.80 -1.34
CA ARG A 95 8.65 -10.09 -1.75
C ARG A 95 8.73 -10.19 -3.27
N ILE A 96 7.67 -9.79 -3.98
CA ILE A 96 7.65 -9.76 -5.45
C ILE A 96 8.69 -8.75 -5.97
N HIS A 97 8.70 -7.55 -5.40
CA HIS A 97 9.64 -6.47 -5.72
C HIS A 97 11.09 -6.93 -5.58
N ASN A 98 11.43 -7.58 -4.47
CA ASN A 98 12.77 -8.11 -4.22
C ASN A 98 13.20 -9.15 -5.26
N ILE A 99 12.31 -10.06 -5.66
CA ILE A 99 12.61 -11.05 -6.72
C ILE A 99 12.85 -10.36 -8.07
N LEU A 100 12.05 -9.34 -8.39
CA LEU A 100 12.19 -8.59 -9.64
C LEU A 100 13.46 -7.71 -9.67
N GLU A 101 13.78 -7.02 -8.58
CA GLU A 101 14.90 -6.06 -8.48
C GLU A 101 16.26 -6.72 -8.21
N LYS A 102 16.34 -7.78 -7.39
CA LYS A 102 17.59 -8.57 -7.22
C LYS A 102 18.12 -9.08 -8.56
N THR A 103 17.24 -9.27 -9.53
CA THR A 103 17.56 -9.76 -10.88
C THR A 103 18.02 -8.65 -11.82
N ARG A 104 17.59 -7.40 -11.58
CA ARG A 104 17.96 -6.22 -12.37
C ARG A 104 19.36 -5.72 -12.03
N LYS A 105 19.69 -5.55 -10.75
CA LYS A 105 21.02 -5.12 -10.28
C LYS A 105 22.14 -6.09 -10.69
N LYS A 106 21.83 -7.38 -10.84
CA LYS A 106 22.80 -8.40 -11.28
C LYS A 106 23.10 -8.31 -12.78
N LYS A 107 22.12 -7.88 -13.59
CA LYS A 107 22.25 -7.68 -15.05
C LYS A 107 23.05 -6.42 -15.39
N GLU A 108 22.93 -5.37 -14.57
CA GLU A 108 23.75 -4.15 -14.68
C GLU A 108 25.22 -4.43 -14.32
N LYS A 109 25.49 -5.14 -13.21
CA LYS A 109 26.86 -5.54 -12.84
C LYS A 109 27.52 -6.48 -13.86
N SER A 110 26.78 -7.37 -14.51
CA SER A 110 27.34 -8.25 -15.55
C SER A 110 27.65 -7.55 -16.88
N ASN A 111 27.01 -6.41 -17.16
CA ASN A 111 27.34 -5.60 -18.33
C ASN A 111 28.59 -4.73 -18.09
N ASP A 112 28.88 -4.40 -16.83
CA ASP A 112 30.03 -3.57 -16.43
C ASP A 112 31.31 -4.42 -16.21
N SER A 113 31.18 -5.64 -15.67
CA SER A 113 32.28 -6.62 -15.58
C SER A 113 32.38 -7.48 -16.83
N LYS A 114 32.81 -6.90 -17.96
CA LYS A 114 33.20 -7.67 -19.16
C LYS A 114 34.63 -8.21 -19.13
N ASN A 115 35.24 -8.34 -17.94
CA ASN A 115 36.53 -9.02 -17.77
C ASN A 115 36.54 -9.90 -16.51
N GLY A 116 36.49 -11.23 -16.74
CA GLY A 116 37.07 -12.26 -15.88
C GLY A 116 36.31 -12.70 -14.63
N VAL A 117 35.65 -13.87 -14.71
CA VAL A 117 35.91 -15.11 -13.94
C VAL A 117 34.66 -16.02 -14.01
N GLU A 118 34.92 -17.27 -14.37
CA GLU A 118 33.99 -18.30 -14.86
C GLU A 118 33.20 -19.05 -13.77
N GLY A 119 32.13 -19.72 -14.22
CA GLY A 119 31.63 -20.96 -13.61
C GLY A 119 30.28 -20.87 -12.92
N GLU A 120 30.25 -20.39 -11.68
CA GLU A 120 29.11 -20.61 -10.77
C GLU A 120 28.04 -19.50 -10.86
N SER A 121 28.45 -18.29 -11.27
CA SER A 121 27.57 -17.11 -11.30
C SER A 121 26.56 -17.14 -12.45
N THR A 122 26.90 -17.76 -13.59
CA THR A 122 26.11 -17.71 -14.83
C THR A 122 24.85 -18.59 -14.78
N ALA A 123 24.93 -19.77 -14.15
CA ALA A 123 23.79 -20.68 -13.98
C ALA A 123 22.74 -20.08 -13.03
N VAL A 124 23.18 -19.55 -11.89
CA VAL A 124 22.32 -18.85 -10.92
C VAL A 124 21.68 -17.61 -11.57
N MET A 125 22.42 -16.88 -12.41
CA MET A 125 21.86 -15.75 -13.18
C MET A 125 20.78 -16.16 -14.18
N LYS A 126 21.01 -17.23 -14.94
CA LYS A 126 20.02 -17.76 -15.90
C LYS A 126 18.77 -18.28 -15.20
N GLU A 127 18.91 -19.00 -14.09
CA GLU A 127 17.78 -19.47 -13.29
C GLU A 127 16.95 -18.30 -12.74
N GLN A 128 17.63 -17.27 -12.24
CA GLN A 128 17.00 -16.06 -11.72
C GLN A 128 16.29 -15.25 -12.81
N GLU A 129 16.86 -15.14 -14.02
CA GLU A 129 16.21 -14.49 -15.16
C GLU A 129 14.98 -15.27 -15.67
N ASN A 130 15.06 -16.60 -15.72
CA ASN A 130 13.92 -17.45 -16.05
C ASN A 130 12.80 -17.32 -15.01
N LEU A 131 13.15 -17.21 -13.73
CA LEU A 131 12.21 -16.96 -12.65
C LEU A 131 11.49 -15.61 -12.82
N ARG A 132 12.23 -14.55 -13.15
CA ARG A 132 11.65 -13.22 -13.43
C ARG A 132 10.67 -13.27 -14.60
N LYS A 133 11.03 -13.91 -15.71
CA LYS A 133 10.13 -14.10 -16.85
C LYS A 133 8.86 -14.83 -16.41
N LYS A 134 9.01 -15.94 -15.67
CA LYS A 134 7.89 -16.73 -15.17
C LYS A 134 6.97 -15.93 -14.22
N VAL A 135 7.53 -15.17 -13.29
CA VAL A 135 6.75 -14.30 -12.38
C VAL A 135 6.02 -13.22 -13.19
N THR A 136 6.71 -12.56 -14.11
CA THR A 136 6.12 -11.52 -14.98
C THR A 136 4.99 -12.09 -15.84
N ASP A 137 5.18 -13.26 -16.44
CA ASP A 137 4.18 -13.92 -17.27
C ASP A 137 2.97 -14.36 -16.46
N LEU A 138 3.17 -14.83 -15.23
CA LEU A 138 2.06 -15.20 -14.34
C LEU A 138 1.29 -13.98 -13.84
N ILE A 139 1.96 -12.85 -13.58
CA ILE A 139 1.31 -11.56 -13.27
C ILE A 139 0.46 -11.10 -14.46
N LYS A 140 1.02 -11.10 -15.67
CA LYS A 140 0.29 -10.77 -16.91
C LYS A 140 -0.93 -11.67 -17.12
N LYS A 141 -0.81 -12.96 -16.81
CA LYS A 141 -1.89 -13.94 -16.88
C LYS A 141 -2.84 -13.92 -15.66
N GLN A 142 -2.67 -12.97 -14.73
CA GLN A 142 -3.43 -12.85 -13.48
C GLN A 142 -3.44 -14.12 -12.61
N LYS A 143 -2.43 -15.00 -12.74
CA LYS A 143 -2.32 -16.26 -11.99
C LYS A 143 -1.67 -16.03 -10.62
N LEU A 144 -2.27 -15.17 -9.81
CA LEU A 144 -1.75 -14.76 -8.50
C LEU A 144 -1.44 -15.94 -7.53
N PRO A 145 -2.25 -17.01 -7.47
CA PRO A 145 -1.92 -18.16 -6.62
C PRO A 145 -0.60 -18.85 -7.00
N ALA A 146 -0.28 -18.90 -8.31
CA ALA A 146 0.97 -19.47 -8.79
C ALA A 146 2.16 -18.55 -8.48
N VAL A 147 1.99 -17.23 -8.58
CA VAL A 147 2.99 -16.24 -8.15
C VAL A 147 3.32 -16.44 -6.67
N ARG A 148 2.31 -16.50 -5.80
CA ARG A 148 2.51 -16.70 -4.35
C ARG A 148 3.28 -17.98 -4.02
N LYS A 149 3.00 -19.09 -4.72
CA LYS A 149 3.75 -20.36 -4.54
C LYS A 149 5.23 -20.19 -4.90
N ILE A 150 5.53 -19.50 -6.00
CA ILE A 150 6.91 -19.25 -6.44
C ILE A 150 7.64 -18.35 -5.45
N VAL A 151 6.99 -17.26 -5.04
CA VAL A 151 7.55 -16.30 -4.08
C VAL A 151 7.88 -16.99 -2.75
N LYS A 152 6.96 -17.81 -2.22
CA LYS A 152 7.15 -18.56 -0.97
C LYS A 152 8.30 -19.56 -1.03
N GLY A 153 8.58 -20.14 -2.20
CA GLY A 153 9.65 -21.14 -2.36
C GLY A 153 11.03 -20.57 -2.67
N LYS A 154 11.17 -19.26 -2.89
CA LYS A 154 12.43 -18.61 -3.33
C LYS A 154 12.87 -17.44 -2.46
N ASP A 155 11.95 -16.83 -1.71
CA ASP A 155 12.31 -15.80 -0.73
C ASP A 155 12.49 -16.44 0.65
N ASP A 156 13.74 -16.64 1.05
CA ASP A 156 14.12 -17.19 2.36
C ASP A 156 13.83 -16.22 3.52
N SER A 157 13.31 -15.01 3.23
CA SER A 157 12.92 -14.06 4.25
C SER A 157 11.78 -14.61 5.10
N LYS A 158 11.99 -14.60 6.43
CA LYS A 158 10.97 -15.03 7.39
C LYS A 158 9.72 -14.17 7.21
N PRO A 159 8.52 -14.77 7.10
CA PRO A 159 7.29 -13.99 7.04
C PRO A 159 7.15 -13.07 8.24
N TRP A 160 6.63 -11.87 7.98
CA TRP A 160 6.36 -10.92 9.04
C TRP A 160 5.34 -11.53 10.00
N ASN A 161 5.51 -11.27 11.30
CA ASN A 161 4.49 -11.65 12.26
C ASN A 161 3.24 -10.78 12.05
N ALA A 162 2.10 -11.24 12.57
CA ALA A 162 0.83 -10.51 12.42
C ALA A 162 0.91 -9.09 12.99
N ASP A 163 1.66 -8.91 14.09
CA ASP A 163 1.88 -7.62 14.74
C ASP A 163 2.61 -6.61 13.83
N ALA A 164 3.69 -7.01 13.17
CA ALA A 164 4.43 -6.14 12.25
C ALA A 164 3.56 -5.70 11.06
N ARG A 165 2.78 -6.62 10.49
CA ARG A 165 1.84 -6.30 9.40
C ARG A 165 0.78 -5.31 9.86
N ALA A 166 0.19 -5.56 11.03
CA ALA A 166 -0.80 -4.66 11.61
C ALA A 166 -0.20 -3.28 11.86
N LYS A 167 1.03 -3.17 12.37
CA LYS A 167 1.71 -1.89 12.61
C LYS A 167 2.00 -1.13 11.32
N VAL A 168 2.52 -1.79 10.29
CA VAL A 168 2.75 -1.18 8.96
C VAL A 168 1.44 -0.69 8.35
N GLY A 169 0.41 -1.54 8.34
CA GLY A 169 -0.90 -1.19 7.81
C GLY A 169 -1.59 -0.07 8.59
N SER A 170 -1.47 -0.08 9.93
CA SER A 170 -2.03 0.97 10.79
C SER A 170 -1.37 2.32 10.53
N ARG A 171 -0.04 2.34 10.35
CA ARG A 171 0.68 3.58 10.02
C ARG A 171 0.28 4.12 8.65
N LEU A 172 0.12 3.26 7.66
CA LEU A 172 -0.36 3.68 6.33
C LEU A 172 -1.78 4.25 6.38
N ILE A 173 -2.67 3.62 7.15
CA ILE A 173 -4.01 4.14 7.40
C ILE A 173 -3.91 5.53 8.05
N GLU A 174 -3.14 5.67 9.14
CA GLU A 174 -2.95 6.93 9.85
C GLU A 174 -2.47 8.07 8.94
N LEU A 175 -1.46 7.82 8.12
CA LEU A 175 -0.97 8.79 7.14
C LEU A 175 -2.05 9.16 6.12
N LEU A 176 -2.84 8.18 5.65
CA LEU A 176 -3.92 8.44 4.70
C LEU A 176 -5.07 9.25 5.32
N LEU A 177 -5.39 9.05 6.61
CA LEU A 177 -6.35 9.93 7.32
C LEU A 177 -5.88 11.39 7.35
N GLN A 178 -4.57 11.60 7.48
CA GLN A 178 -3.98 12.94 7.60
C GLN A 178 -3.89 13.68 6.26
N THR A 179 -3.89 12.96 5.14
CA THR A 179 -3.61 13.55 3.82
C THR A 179 -4.79 13.52 2.86
N ALA A 180 -5.75 12.60 3.03
CA ALA A 180 -6.88 12.47 2.13
C ALA A 180 -8.00 13.43 2.53
N TYR A 181 -8.30 14.41 1.67
CA TYR A 181 -9.40 15.36 1.84
C TYR A 181 -10.34 15.32 0.64
N ILE A 182 -11.62 15.58 0.89
CA ILE A 182 -12.67 15.72 -0.12
C ILE A 182 -13.21 17.15 -0.03
N GLN A 183 -13.41 17.77 -1.19
CA GLN A 183 -14.16 19.01 -1.28
C GLN A 183 -15.64 18.65 -1.49
N PRO A 184 -16.55 19.00 -0.57
CA PRO A 184 -17.97 18.80 -0.77
C PRO A 184 -18.44 19.52 -2.04
N PRO A 185 -19.47 19.01 -2.75
CA PRO A 185 -20.09 19.74 -3.85
C PRO A 185 -20.44 21.16 -3.41
N CYS A 186 -20.11 22.14 -4.25
CA CYS A 186 -20.42 23.54 -3.95
C CYS A 186 -21.95 23.70 -4.01
N ASP A 187 -22.57 24.02 -2.88
CA ASP A 187 -23.97 24.47 -2.90
C ASP A 187 -24.01 25.79 -3.66
N GLN A 188 -24.74 25.82 -4.79
CA GLN A 188 -24.88 27.00 -5.65
C GLN A 188 -25.51 28.20 -4.92
N LEU A 189 -26.03 27.99 -3.72
CA LEU A 189 -26.71 28.98 -2.86
C LEU A 189 -25.84 29.51 -1.70
N ALA A 190 -24.68 28.90 -1.43
CA ALA A 190 -23.81 29.32 -0.33
C ALA A 190 -22.72 30.26 -0.87
N ALA A 191 -22.68 31.50 -0.36
CA ALA A 191 -21.65 32.50 -0.71
C ALA A 191 -20.23 32.14 -0.20
N ILE A 192 -20.08 31.00 0.49
CA ILE A 192 -18.85 30.56 1.15
C ILE A 192 -18.42 29.25 0.48
N PRO A 193 -17.18 29.15 -0.04
CA PRO A 193 -16.66 27.89 -0.55
C PRO A 193 -16.71 26.80 0.53
N SER A 194 -17.28 25.64 0.20
CA SER A 194 -17.32 24.49 1.12
C SER A 194 -15.92 24.14 1.60
N GLU A 195 -15.69 24.20 2.91
CA GLU A 195 -14.40 23.83 3.49
C GLU A 195 -14.06 22.35 3.19
N PRO A 196 -12.81 22.05 2.83
CA PRO A 196 -12.37 20.67 2.60
C PRO A 196 -12.49 19.86 3.89
N ARG A 197 -13.03 18.64 3.78
CA ARG A 197 -13.21 17.70 4.90
C ARG A 197 -12.33 16.48 4.72
N PRO A 198 -11.84 15.84 5.80
CA PRO A 198 -11.11 14.59 5.69
C PRO A 198 -11.94 13.54 4.95
N ALA A 199 -11.37 12.90 3.93
CA ALA A 199 -12.04 11.86 3.15
C ALA A 199 -12.45 10.66 4.02
N PHE A 200 -11.68 10.43 5.09
CA PHE A 200 -11.86 9.32 5.99
C PHE A 200 -11.79 9.72 7.45
N VAL A 201 -12.62 9.07 8.27
CA VAL A 201 -12.69 9.33 9.72
C VAL A 201 -12.59 8.02 10.49
N HIS A 202 -11.80 8.04 11.56
CA HIS A 202 -11.69 6.97 12.53
C HIS A 202 -12.74 7.14 13.63
N THR A 203 -13.66 6.20 13.77
CA THR A 203 -14.76 6.24 14.75
C THR A 203 -14.82 4.98 15.60
N PHE A 204 -15.22 5.12 16.86
CA PHE A 204 -15.49 3.99 17.73
C PHE A 204 -16.99 3.67 17.70
N ARG A 205 -17.33 2.41 17.40
CA ARG A 205 -18.73 1.95 17.40
C ARG A 205 -18.88 0.75 18.32
N THR A 206 -19.77 0.88 19.29
CA THR A 206 -20.18 -0.26 20.11
C THR A 206 -21.10 -1.15 19.29
N VAL A 207 -20.66 -2.36 18.98
CA VAL A 207 -21.50 -3.34 18.29
C VAL A 207 -22.20 -4.17 19.35
N SER A 208 -23.50 -3.94 19.53
CA SER A 208 -24.35 -4.80 20.36
C SER A 208 -24.66 -6.07 19.59
N TYR A 209 -23.98 -7.17 19.94
CA TYR A 209 -24.38 -8.50 19.50
C TYR A 209 -25.54 -8.95 20.39
N GLU A 210 -26.76 -9.04 19.86
CA GLU A 210 -27.80 -9.78 20.56
C GLU A 210 -27.36 -11.24 20.67
N ARG A 211 -27.10 -11.66 21.91
CA ARG A 211 -26.57 -12.95 22.38
C ARG A 211 -25.08 -13.24 22.10
N ARG A 212 -24.29 -12.91 23.13
CA ARG A 212 -22.90 -13.28 23.51
C ARG A 212 -21.81 -12.24 23.24
N ALA A 213 -21.37 -11.66 24.37
CA ALA A 213 -20.15 -10.89 24.64
C ALA A 213 -19.99 -9.56 23.88
N ARG A 214 -20.17 -8.46 24.62
CA ARG A 214 -19.84 -7.09 24.20
C ARG A 214 -18.36 -7.01 23.80
N LYS A 215 -18.07 -6.56 22.59
CA LYS A 215 -16.72 -6.18 22.15
C LYS A 215 -16.80 -4.79 21.51
N ASN A 216 -15.92 -3.89 21.95
CA ASN A 216 -15.77 -2.57 21.34
C ASN A 216 -15.15 -2.76 19.95
N MET A 217 -15.73 -2.14 18.92
CA MET A 217 -15.24 -2.20 17.54
C MET A 217 -14.88 -0.81 17.06
N VAL A 218 -13.82 -0.72 16.27
CA VAL A 218 -13.35 0.55 15.71
C VAL A 218 -13.53 0.50 14.20
N LEU A 219 -14.22 1.51 13.66
CA LEU A 219 -14.68 1.62 12.28
C LEU A 219 -14.06 2.82 11.58
N PHE A 220 -13.81 2.65 10.31
CA PHE A 220 -13.32 3.66 9.39
C PHE A 220 -14.46 4.07 8.45
N ASN A 221 -14.80 5.36 8.35
CA ASN A 221 -15.95 5.83 7.57
C ASN A 221 -15.51 6.80 6.47
N VAL A 222 -16.22 6.81 5.35
CA VAL A 222 -16.16 7.89 4.35
C VAL A 222 -17.17 8.96 4.74
N THR A 223 -16.76 10.23 4.77
CA THR A 223 -17.69 11.35 4.91
C THR A 223 -18.33 11.64 3.56
N HIS A 224 -19.66 11.60 3.52
CA HIS A 224 -20.46 12.10 2.39
C HIS A 224 -20.62 13.61 2.45
#